data_AF-A0A935HXJ8-F1
#
_entry.id   AF-A0A935HXJ8-F1
#
_cell.length_a   1.000
_cell.length_b   1.000
_cell.length_c   1.000
_cell.angle_alpha   90.00
_cell.angle_beta   90.00
_cell.angle_gamma   90.00
#
_symmetry.space_group_name_H-M   'P 1'
#
loop_
_entity.id
_entity.type
_entity.pdbx_description
1 polymer ?
#
loop_
_entity_poly.entity_id
_entity_poly.type
_entity_poly.pdbx_seq_one_letter_code
_entity_poly.pdbx_strand_id
1 'polypeptide(L)' 'MTAGKIWSRTDAEKILSLGSDFAVIGKAAIGIPDWPNKAKDKNFIPQMPPYTINHLRDADLGDAFIKYMGGWKGFVAEE' A
#
# COMPACT_ATOMS: atom_id res chain seq x y z
N MET A 1 -17.88 3.71 4.27
CA MET A 1 -16.47 3.52 3.85
C MET A 1 -15.70 2.76 4.91
N THR A 2 -14.77 1.89 4.51
CA THR A 2 -13.98 1.05 5.43
C THR A 2 -12.50 1.14 5.09
N ALA A 3 -11.67 1.19 6.13
CA ALA A 3 -10.21 1.27 6.04
C ALA A 3 -9.58 0.23 6.98
N GLY A 4 -8.30 -0.08 6.74
CA GLY A 4 -7.48 -0.88 7.65
C GLY A 4 -7.06 -2.22 7.05
N LYS A 5 -5.74 -2.40 6.92
CA LYS A 5 -5.08 -3.61 6.40
C LYS A 5 -5.64 -4.13 5.06
N ILE A 6 -6.18 -3.25 4.22
CA ILE A 6 -6.54 -3.56 2.83
C ILE A 6 -5.26 -3.46 2.01
N TRP A 7 -4.71 -4.62 1.62
CA TRP A 7 -3.45 -4.70 0.87
C TRP A 7 -3.68 -5.15 -0.57
N SER A 8 -4.62 -6.08 -0.77
CA SER A 8 -4.90 -6.71 -2.05
C SER A 8 -6.26 -6.30 -2.61
N ARG A 9 -6.44 -6.55 -3.91
CA ARG A 9 -7.74 -6.45 -4.58
C ARG A 9 -8.80 -7.28 -3.83
N THR A 10 -8.45 -8.49 -3.44
CA THR A 10 -9.35 -9.41 -2.73
C THR A 10 -9.80 -8.83 -1.38
N ASP A 11 -8.92 -8.14 -0.65
CA ASP A 11 -9.30 -7.47 0.60
C ASP A 11 -10.32 -6.35 0.33
N ALA A 12 -10.11 -5.55 -0.72
CA ALA A 12 -11.01 -4.49 -1.12
C ALA A 12 -12.38 -5.05 -1.55
N GLU A 13 -12.40 -6.07 -2.40
CA GLU A 13 -13.63 -6.74 -2.84
C GLU A 13 -14.39 -7.36 -1.65
N LYS A 14 -13.67 -7.93 -0.67
CA LYS A 14 -14.27 -8.48 0.55
C LYS A 14 -15.01 -7.40 1.35
N ILE A 15 -14.41 -6.24 1.59
CA ILE A 15 -15.08 -5.23 2.42
C ILE A 15 -16.24 -4.55 1.66
N LEU A 16 -16.17 -4.48 0.34
CA LEU A 16 -17.25 -3.98 -0.51
C LEU A 16 -18.43 -4.96 -0.48
N SER A 17 -18.18 -6.28 -0.59
CA SER A 17 -19.23 -7.30 -0.53
C SER A 17 -19.92 -7.39 0.83
N LEU A 18 -19.25 -6.94 1.90
CA LEU A 18 -19.82 -6.80 3.24
C LEU A 18 -20.65 -5.53 3.45
N GLY A 19 -20.90 -4.75 2.38
CA GLY A 19 -21.81 -3.59 2.40
C GLY A 19 -21.12 -2.24 2.58
N SER A 20 -19.80 -2.16 2.43
CA SER A 20 -19.12 -0.86 2.39
C SER A 20 -19.26 -0.21 1.01
N ASP A 21 -19.56 1.09 0.96
CA ASP A 21 -19.61 1.84 -0.31
C ASP A 21 -18.23 2.10 -0.92
N PHE A 22 -17.19 2.18 -0.05
CA PHE A 22 -15.83 2.50 -0.45
C PHE A 22 -14.80 1.71 0.35
N ALA A 23 -13.77 1.24 -0.35
CA ALA A 23 -12.53 0.71 0.22
C ALA A 23 -11.44 1.78 0.23
N VAL A 24 -10.91 2.08 1.42
CA VAL A 24 -9.88 3.11 1.60
C VAL A 24 -8.51 2.43 1.68
N ILE A 25 -7.65 2.72 0.71
CA ILE A 25 -6.29 2.17 0.60
C ILE A 25 -5.31 3.16 1.21
N GLY A 26 -4.61 2.73 2.27
CA GLY A 26 -3.61 3.55 2.99
C GLY A 26 -2.19 3.15 2.64
N LYS A 27 -1.52 2.44 3.57
CA LYS A 27 -0.11 2.04 3.44
C LYS A 27 0.25 1.31 2.14
N ALA A 28 -0.66 0.52 1.57
CA ALA A 28 -0.44 -0.14 0.29
C ALA A 28 -0.25 0.86 -0.86
N ALA A 29 -0.96 2.00 -0.84
CA ALA A 29 -0.84 3.05 -1.85
C ALA A 29 0.43 3.90 -1.67
N ILE A 30 1.03 3.93 -0.47
CA ILE A 30 2.33 4.59 -0.25
C ILE A 30 3.44 3.84 -0.99
N GLY A 31 3.49 2.51 -0.84
CA GLY A 31 4.47 1.69 -1.54
C GLY A 31 4.14 1.41 -3.00
N ILE A 32 2.90 1.65 -3.43
CA ILE A 32 2.41 1.36 -4.78
C ILE A 32 1.50 2.53 -5.21
N PRO A 33 2.07 3.65 -5.71
CA PRO A 33 1.28 4.86 -5.99
C PRO A 33 0.12 4.65 -6.97
N ASP A 34 0.27 3.75 -7.94
CA ASP A 34 -0.75 3.41 -8.94
C ASP A 34 -1.62 2.19 -8.55
N TRP A 35 -1.66 1.83 -7.26
CA TRP A 35 -2.37 0.65 -6.74
C TRP A 35 -3.77 0.46 -7.35
N PRO A 36 -4.65 1.48 -7.44
CA PRO A 36 -6.00 1.30 -7.99
C PRO A 36 -6.01 0.90 -9.46
N ASN A 37 -5.03 1.35 -10.24
CA ASN A 37 -4.90 0.96 -11.64
C ASN A 37 -4.35 -0.46 -11.77
N LYS A 38 -3.33 -0.83 -10.98
CA LYS A 38 -2.81 -2.21 -10.95
C LYS A 38 -3.87 -3.22 -10.50
N ALA A 39 -4.68 -2.87 -9.51
CA ALA A 39 -5.75 -3.72 -8.98
C ALA A 39 -6.88 -4.03 -9.99
N LYS A 40 -6.94 -3.35 -11.13
CA LYS A 40 -7.83 -3.72 -12.23
C LYS A 40 -7.48 -5.10 -12.80
N ASP A 41 -6.19 -5.44 -12.82
CA ASP A 41 -5.73 -6.80 -13.13
C ASP A 41 -6.07 -7.76 -11.97
N LYS A 42 -6.71 -8.88 -12.28
CA LYS A 42 -7.08 -9.91 -11.30
C LYS A 42 -5.86 -10.68 -10.78
N ASN A 43 -4.77 -10.68 -11.54
CA ASN A 43 -3.54 -11.38 -11.21
C ASN A 43 -2.52 -10.50 -10.49
N PHE A 44 -2.83 -9.22 -10.27
CA PHE A 44 -1.94 -8.31 -9.55
C PHE A 44 -1.76 -8.76 -8.10
N ILE A 45 -0.51 -9.07 -7.74
CA ILE A 45 -0.10 -9.34 -6.37
C ILE A 45 0.69 -8.12 -5.88
N PRO A 46 0.14 -7.33 -4.94
CA PRO A 46 0.83 -6.17 -4.38
C PRO A 46 2.12 -6.59 -3.67
N GLN A 47 3.20 -5.86 -3.92
CA GLN A 47 4.42 -5.99 -3.14
C GLN A 47 4.18 -5.52 -1.71
N MET A 48 4.50 -6.37 -0.74
CA MET A 48 4.38 -6.07 0.69
C MET A 48 5.68 -5.44 1.22
N PRO A 49 5.59 -4.56 2.24
CA PRO A 49 6.77 -4.11 2.96
C PRO A 49 7.45 -5.27 3.71
N PRO A 50 8.74 -5.13 4.10
CA PRO A 50 9.53 -3.90 4.08
C PRO A 50 9.95 -3.44 2.68
N TYR A 51 9.82 -2.14 2.39
CA TYR A 51 10.28 -1.52 1.15
C TYR A 51 11.71 -0.99 1.29
N THR A 52 12.50 -1.10 0.23
CA THR A 52 13.82 -0.45 0.19
C THR A 52 13.66 1.06 0.09
N ILE A 53 14.68 1.81 0.53
CA ILE A 53 14.70 3.28 0.37
C ILE A 53 14.58 3.65 -1.13
N ASN A 54 15.24 2.92 -2.02
CA ASN A 54 15.17 3.17 -3.46
C ASN A 54 13.76 2.94 -4.01
N HIS A 55 13.07 1.87 -3.60
CA HIS A 55 11.68 1.63 -3.99
C HIS A 55 10.76 2.79 -3.58
N LEU A 56 10.97 3.33 -2.37
CA LEU A 56 10.18 4.46 -1.87
C LEU A 56 10.52 5.77 -2.59
N ARG A 57 11.77 5.97 -3.00
CA ARG A 57 12.16 7.11 -3.86
C ARG A 57 11.56 7.00 -5.27
N ASP A 58 11.55 5.79 -5.84
CA ASP A 58 10.90 5.51 -7.14
C ASP A 58 9.37 5.72 -7.08
N ALA A 59 8.80 5.65 -5.87
CA ALA A 59 7.42 6.02 -5.57
C ALA A 59 7.23 7.54 -5.29
N ASP A 60 8.20 8.38 -5.67
CA ASP A 60 8.24 9.83 -5.48
C ASP A 60 8.19 10.32 -4.02
N LEU A 61 8.61 9.48 -3.06
CA LEU A 61 8.66 9.88 -1.65
C LEU A 61 9.99 10.56 -1.31
N GLY A 62 9.91 11.74 -0.70
CA GLY A 62 11.09 12.50 -0.27
C GLY A 62 11.81 11.87 0.93
N ASP A 63 13.11 12.09 1.03
CA ASP A 63 13.99 11.48 2.05
C ASP A 63 13.51 11.74 3.50
N ALA A 64 12.98 12.94 3.78
CA ALA A 64 12.45 13.27 5.11
C ALA A 64 11.25 12.40 5.49
N PHE A 65 10.39 12.10 4.53
CA PHE A 65 9.24 11.22 4.74
C PHE A 65 9.65 9.76 4.85
N ILE A 66 10.62 9.31 4.03
CA ILE A 66 11.20 7.97 4.14
C ILE A 66 11.82 7.76 5.54
N LYS A 67 12.59 8.74 6.03
CA LYS A 67 13.15 8.71 7.38
C LYS A 67 12.08 8.61 8.47
N TYR A 68 10.99 9.37 8.34
CA TYR A 68 9.86 9.30 9.25
C TYR A 68 9.21 7.90 9.25
N MET A 69 9.00 7.32 8.07
CA MET A 69 8.45 5.97 7.91
C MET A 69 9.39 4.87 8.43
N GLY A 70 10.69 5.13 8.57
CA GLY A 70 11.63 4.21 9.21
C GLY A 70 11.26 3.85 10.65
N GLY A 71 10.48 4.70 11.35
CA GLY A 71 9.91 4.36 12.66
C GLY A 71 8.74 3.37 12.61
N TRP A 72 8.18 3.08 11.44
CA TRP A 72 7.09 2.12 11.28
C TRP A 72 7.68 0.71 11.16
N LYS A 73 7.60 -0.08 12.25
CA LYS A 73 8.13 -1.45 12.32
C LYS A 73 7.75 -2.27 11.08
N GLY A 74 8.78 -2.74 10.37
CA GLY A 74 8.64 -3.60 9.19
C GLY A 74 8.11 -2.91 7.93
N PHE A 75 8.05 -1.57 7.88
CA PHE A 75 7.59 -0.84 6.70
C PHE A 75 8.73 -0.48 5.73
N VAL A 76 9.85 0.01 6.27
CA VAL A 76 11.08 0.28 5.52
C VAL A 76 12.07 -0.82 5.87
N ALA A 77 12.82 -1.33 4.89
CA ALA A 77 13.87 -2.30 5.12
C ALA A 77 14.98 -1.66 5.96
N GLU A 78 15.42 -2.37 6.99
CA GLU A 78 16.66 -2.05 7.71
C GLU A 78 17.83 -2.35 6.75
N GLU A 79 18.82 -1.46 6.68
CA GLU A 79 20.02 -1.65 5.84
C GLU A 79 20.83 -2.89 6.25
#